data_AF-A0A3Q9HQD8-F1
#
_entry.id   AF-A0A3Q9HQD8-F1
#
_cell.length_a   1.000
_cell.length_b   1.000
_cell.length_c   1.000
_cell.angle_alpha   90.00
_cell.angle_beta   90.00
_cell.angle_gamma   90.00
#
_symmetry.space_group_name_H-M   'P 1'
#
loop_
_entity.id
_entity.type
_entity.pdbx_description
1 polymer ?
#
loop_
_entity_poly.entity_id
_entity_poly.type
_entity_poly.pdbx_seq_one_letter_code
_entity_poly.pdbx_strand_id
1 'polypeptide(L)'
;MRLMDLIDVIFLLTIGFVYHFIFPGIPIANGMKPDVSLAILFVIILVKKDFRLVMVSALIIGIFTTLTSSVSTGAWINFIEKIITGGLMYFLINWIKRFEWKQAFFLFIIGFFGTIISGLIFTLLATTLVGLSNTFTVLFKEVFLPTALMNSGALYVLFISIEYAESLFNSKCNIDG
;
A
#
# COMPACT_ATOMS: atom_id res chain seq x y z
N MET A 1 -19.59 5.41 7.33
CA MET A 1 -18.40 6.23 7.64
C MET A 1 -18.70 7.09 8.84
N ARG A 2 -17.97 6.90 9.93
CA ARG A 2 -17.96 7.81 11.08
C ARG A 2 -16.79 8.78 10.92
N LEU A 3 -16.90 9.98 11.48
CA LEU A 3 -15.86 11.01 11.39
C LEU A 3 -14.51 10.51 11.94
N MET A 4 -14.52 9.78 13.06
CA MET A 4 -13.31 9.24 13.68
C MET A 4 -12.58 8.26 12.76
N ASP A 5 -13.32 7.43 12.01
CA ASP A 5 -12.71 6.48 11.07
C ASP A 5 -11.97 7.19 9.93
N LEU A 6 -12.45 8.37 9.53
CA LEU A 6 -11.79 9.20 8.53
C LEU A 6 -10.51 9.82 9.07
N ILE A 7 -10.54 10.29 10.33
CA ILE A 7 -9.38 10.90 10.99
C ILE A 7 -8.24 9.88 11.09
N ASP A 8 -8.51 8.65 11.52
CA ASP A 8 -7.48 7.60 11.61
C ASP A 8 -6.83 7.31 10.25
N VAL A 9 -7.66 7.24 9.20
CA VAL A 9 -7.20 7.03 7.83
C VAL A 9 -6.33 8.20 7.36
N ILE A 10 -6.71 9.45 7.65
CA ILE A 10 -5.91 10.63 7.29
C ILE A 10 -4.54 10.59 7.97
N PHE A 11 -4.46 10.20 9.24
CA PHE A 11 -3.18 10.05 9.93
C PHE A 11 -2.30 8.99 9.27
N LEU A 12 -2.86 7.81 9.00
CA LEU A 12 -2.14 6.73 8.30
C LEU A 12 -1.65 7.17 6.92
N LEU A 13 -2.51 7.83 6.14
CA LEU A 13 -2.18 8.34 4.81
C LEU A 13 -1.07 9.40 4.87
N THR A 14 -1.11 10.28 5.88
CA THR A 14 -0.09 11.31 6.09
C THR A 14 1.27 10.69 6.40
N ILE A 15 1.30 9.67 7.27
CA ILE A 15 2.53 8.91 7.56
C ILE A 15 3.08 8.29 6.27
N GLY A 16 2.21 7.73 5.43
CA GLY A 16 2.63 7.12 4.17
C GLY A 16 3.16 8.10 3.15
N PHE A 17 2.55 9.28 3.08
CA PHE A 17 3.03 10.37 2.25
C PHE A 17 4.44 10.83 2.67
N VAL A 18 4.63 11.11 3.96
CA VAL A 18 5.94 11.54 4.49
C VAL A 18 7.00 10.49 4.22
N TYR A 19 6.67 9.21 4.44
CA TYR A 19 7.61 8.12 4.21
C TYR A 19 8.01 8.02 2.72
N HIS A 20 7.03 8.07 1.82
CA HIS A 20 7.27 8.02 0.37
C HIS A 20 8.06 9.24 -0.13
N PHE A 21 7.85 10.41 0.48
CA PHE A 21 8.59 11.63 0.14
C PHE A 21 10.09 11.50 0.45
N ILE A 22 10.43 10.94 1.62
CA ILE A 22 11.82 10.80 2.09
C ILE A 22 12.56 9.67 1.36
N PHE A 23 11.85 8.66 0.86
CA PHE A 23 12.49 7.48 0.28
C PHE A 23 13.24 7.81 -1.03
N PRO A 24 14.53 7.41 -1.14
CA PRO A 24 15.30 7.63 -2.36
C PRO A 24 14.76 6.76 -3.50
N GLY A 25 14.78 7.32 -4.73
CA GLY A 25 14.43 6.56 -5.93
C GLY A 25 15.49 5.53 -6.27
N ILE A 26 15.08 4.39 -6.83
CA ILE A 26 16.00 3.36 -7.31
C ILE A 26 16.64 3.88 -8.61
N PRO A 27 17.96 4.12 -8.65
CA PRO A 27 18.62 4.74 -9.81
C PRO A 27 18.49 3.91 -11.10
N ILE A 28 18.46 2.58 -10.97
CA ILE A 28 18.47 1.63 -12.09
C ILE A 28 17.12 1.58 -12.83
N ALA A 29 16.03 1.96 -12.17
CA ALA A 29 14.68 1.89 -12.72
C ALA A 29 14.15 3.26 -13.19
N ASN A 30 14.97 4.07 -13.85
CA ASN A 30 14.63 5.46 -14.24
C ASN A 30 14.14 6.32 -13.05
N GLY A 31 14.68 6.06 -11.86
CA GLY A 31 14.31 6.77 -10.63
C GLY A 31 13.02 6.26 -9.97
N MET A 32 12.39 5.17 -10.42
CA MET A 32 11.20 4.60 -9.75
C MET A 32 11.47 4.37 -8.26
N LYS A 33 10.57 4.91 -7.42
CA LYS A 33 10.67 4.79 -5.96
C LYS A 33 9.96 3.52 -5.47
N PRO A 34 10.47 2.86 -4.42
CA PRO A 34 9.72 1.84 -3.70
C PRO A 34 8.44 2.46 -3.13
N ASP A 35 7.31 1.83 -3.40
CA ASP A 35 6.02 2.38 -3.00
C ASP A 35 5.58 1.87 -1.63
N VAL A 36 6.07 2.55 -0.58
CA VAL A 36 5.68 2.24 0.80
C VAL A 36 4.28 2.74 1.15
N SER A 37 3.73 3.68 0.36
CA SER A 37 2.34 4.11 0.54
C SER A 37 1.35 2.96 0.28
N LEU A 38 1.75 1.96 -0.52
CA LEU A 38 0.99 0.74 -0.74
C LEU A 38 0.87 -0.14 0.51
N ALA A 39 1.92 -0.24 1.33
CA ALA A 39 1.86 -1.01 2.58
C ALA A 39 0.82 -0.40 3.54
N ILE A 40 0.69 0.92 3.55
CA ILE A 40 -0.30 1.65 4.35
C ILE A 40 -1.71 1.45 3.81
N LEU A 41 -1.89 1.40 2.48
CA LEU A 41 -3.17 1.02 1.90
C LEU A 41 -3.61 -0.37 2.36
N PHE A 42 -2.69 -1.34 2.44
CA PHE A 42 -2.99 -2.67 2.97
C PHE A 42 -3.35 -2.64 4.45
N VAL A 43 -2.66 -1.85 5.27
CA VAL A 43 -3.04 -1.62 6.67
C VAL A 43 -4.47 -1.07 6.77
N ILE A 44 -4.81 -0.06 5.97
CA ILE A 44 -6.15 0.55 5.97
C ILE A 44 -7.21 -0.49 5.60
N ILE A 45 -6.96 -1.33 4.58
CA ILE A 45 -7.85 -2.45 4.22
C ILE A 45 -8.03 -3.41 5.40
N LEU A 46 -6.95 -3.75 6.10
CA LEU A 46 -6.98 -4.71 7.19
C LEU A 46 -7.74 -4.21 8.42
N VAL A 47 -7.53 -2.94 8.79
CA VAL A 47 -8.07 -2.30 9.99
C VAL A 47 -9.50 -1.82 9.76
N LYS A 48 -9.75 -1.03 8.72
CA LYS A 48 -11.06 -0.37 8.53
C LYS A 48 -12.12 -1.28 7.93
N LYS A 49 -11.74 -2.24 7.09
CA LYS A 49 -12.66 -3.21 6.44
C LYS A 49 -13.87 -2.54 5.77
N ASP A 50 -13.74 -1.29 5.34
CA ASP A 50 -14.79 -0.52 4.66
C ASP A 50 -14.28 -0.16 3.27
N PHE A 51 -14.96 -0.67 2.24
CA PHE A 51 -14.61 -0.43 0.86
C PHE A 51 -14.58 1.06 0.52
N ARG A 52 -15.49 1.88 1.07
CA ARG A 52 -15.54 3.32 0.79
C ARG A 52 -14.29 4.01 1.33
N LEU A 53 -13.86 3.66 2.56
CA LEU A 53 -12.62 4.21 3.15
C LEU A 53 -11.39 3.78 2.33
N VAL A 54 -11.36 2.54 1.87
CA VAL A 54 -10.25 2.03 1.05
C VAL A 54 -10.18 2.75 -0.30
N MET A 55 -11.31 2.95 -0.98
CA MET A 55 -11.32 3.66 -2.26
C MET A 55 -10.93 5.13 -2.11
N VAL A 56 -11.40 5.80 -1.05
CA VAL A 56 -10.96 7.18 -0.74
C VAL A 56 -9.45 7.21 -0.47
N SER A 57 -8.93 6.24 0.28
CA SER A 57 -7.50 6.12 0.56
C SER A 57 -6.68 5.89 -0.72
N ALA A 58 -7.14 4.98 -1.58
CA ALA A 58 -6.51 4.68 -2.85
C ALA A 58 -6.48 5.90 -3.79
N LEU A 59 -7.56 6.70 -3.81
CA LEU A 59 -7.62 7.95 -4.55
C LEU A 59 -6.58 8.96 -4.04
N ILE A 60 -6.52 9.16 -2.72
CA ILE A 60 -5.59 10.11 -2.08
C ILE A 60 -4.14 9.67 -2.34
N ILE A 61 -3.83 8.39 -2.14
CA ILE A 61 -2.50 7.83 -2.43
C ILE A 61 -2.17 7.97 -3.91
N GLY A 62 -3.11 7.70 -4.81
CA GLY A 62 -2.94 7.89 -6.25
C GLY A 62 -2.55 9.33 -6.59
N ILE A 63 -3.25 10.32 -6.02
CA ILE A 63 -2.94 11.74 -6.24
C ILE A 63 -1.52 12.05 -5.77
N PHE A 64 -1.17 11.65 -4.54
CA PHE A 64 0.13 11.97 -3.98
C PHE A 64 1.28 11.27 -4.71
N THR A 65 1.13 9.98 -5.03
CA THR A 65 2.15 9.22 -5.77
C THR A 65 2.35 9.73 -7.18
N THR A 66 1.32 10.31 -7.82
CA THR A 66 1.48 11.03 -9.09
C THR A 66 2.27 12.33 -8.89
N LEU A 67 1.95 13.12 -7.85
CA LEU A 67 2.62 14.40 -7.57
C LEU A 67 4.09 14.24 -7.15
N THR A 68 4.43 13.16 -6.45
CA THR A 68 5.79 12.89 -5.95
C THR A 68 6.57 11.94 -6.86
N SER A 69 5.98 11.50 -7.97
CA SER A 69 6.63 10.57 -8.90
C SER A 69 7.85 11.23 -9.55
N SER A 70 8.95 10.50 -9.53
CA SER A 70 10.16 10.77 -10.32
C SER A 70 10.02 10.34 -11.79
N VAL A 71 9.00 9.53 -12.11
CA VAL A 71 8.74 9.06 -13.47
C VAL A 71 7.96 10.15 -14.22
N SER A 72 8.65 10.94 -15.03
CA SER A 72 8.06 12.04 -15.81
C SER A 72 7.06 11.55 -16.86
N THR A 73 7.30 10.38 -17.45
CA THR A 73 6.46 9.83 -18.51
C THR A 73 5.45 8.87 -17.89
N GLY A 74 4.20 9.32 -17.76
CA GLY A 74 3.11 8.45 -17.29
C GLY A 74 2.88 8.46 -15.78
N ALA A 75 3.21 9.55 -15.07
CA ALA A 75 2.91 9.70 -13.64
C ALA A 75 1.41 9.49 -13.30
N TRP A 76 0.51 9.77 -14.24
CA TRP A 76 -0.94 9.54 -14.11
C TRP A 76 -1.32 8.05 -14.08
N ILE A 77 -0.42 7.14 -14.51
CA ILE A 77 -0.62 5.70 -14.39
C ILE A 77 -0.66 5.29 -12.92
N ASN A 78 0.18 5.90 -12.05
CA ASN A 78 0.16 5.64 -10.62
C ASN A 78 -1.22 5.92 -10.02
N PHE A 79 -1.88 7.00 -10.44
CA PHE A 79 -3.23 7.33 -9.98
C PHE A 79 -4.24 6.22 -10.32
N ILE A 80 -4.28 5.78 -11.58
CA ILE A 80 -5.21 4.74 -12.03
C ILE A 80 -4.88 3.39 -11.38
N GLU A 81 -3.59 3.04 -11.34
CA GLU A 81 -3.11 1.81 -10.74
C GLU A 81 -3.53 1.71 -9.27
N LYS A 82 -3.39 2.79 -8.49
CA LYS A 82 -3.76 2.77 -7.06
C LYS A 82 -5.23 2.53 -6.82
N ILE A 83 -6.10 3.09 -7.66
CA ILE A 83 -7.55 2.86 -7.60
C ILE A 83 -7.86 1.38 -7.89
N ILE A 84 -7.26 0.81 -8.94
CA ILE A 84 -7.48 -0.59 -9.34
C ILE A 84 -6.93 -1.53 -8.28
N THR A 85 -5.69 -1.33 -7.85
CA THR A 85 -5.02 -2.15 -6.84
C THR A 85 -5.73 -2.08 -5.49
N GLY A 86 -6.16 -0.89 -5.04
CA GLY A 86 -6.90 -0.74 -3.79
C GLY A 86 -8.21 -1.53 -3.80
N GLY A 87 -8.98 -1.43 -4.89
CA GLY A 87 -10.20 -2.21 -5.06
C GLY A 87 -9.95 -3.71 -5.12
N LEU A 88 -9.01 -4.15 -5.96
CA LEU A 88 -8.67 -5.57 -6.11
C LEU A 88 -8.18 -6.18 -4.79
N MET A 89 -7.24 -5.51 -4.11
CA MET A 89 -6.65 -5.99 -2.87
C MET A 89 -7.66 -6.00 -1.72
N TYR A 90 -8.64 -5.10 -1.70
CA TYR A 90 -9.74 -5.19 -0.74
C TYR A 90 -10.48 -6.52 -0.83
N PHE A 91 -10.87 -6.93 -2.04
CA PHE A 91 -11.57 -8.20 -2.25
C PHE A 91 -10.67 -9.40 -1.97
N LEU A 92 -9.42 -9.38 -2.46
CA LEU A 92 -8.45 -10.46 -2.23
C LEU A 92 -8.16 -10.67 -0.74
N ILE A 93 -7.85 -9.60 -0.01
CA ILE A 93 -7.54 -9.68 1.42
C ILE A 93 -8.74 -10.23 2.20
N ASN A 94 -9.95 -9.76 1.91
CA ASN A 94 -11.17 -10.26 2.58
C ASN A 94 -11.49 -11.72 2.22
N TRP A 95 -11.11 -12.18 1.03
CA TRP A 95 -11.22 -13.59 0.66
C TRP A 95 -10.18 -14.46 1.37
N ILE A 96 -8.91 -14.04 1.40
CA ILE A 96 -7.82 -14.79 2.03
C ILE A 96 -8.01 -14.92 3.54
N LYS A 97 -8.63 -13.92 4.21
CA LYS A 97 -8.94 -13.97 5.64
C LYS A 97 -9.77 -15.20 6.05
N ARG A 98 -10.48 -15.84 5.12
CA ARG A 98 -11.31 -17.02 5.39
C ARG A 98 -10.50 -18.28 5.70
N PHE A 99 -9.20 -18.31 5.40
CA PHE A 99 -8.37 -19.50 5.54
C PHE A 99 -7.67 -19.63 6.92
N GLU A 100 -7.98 -18.75 7.89
CA GLU A 100 -7.49 -18.82 9.29
C GLU A 100 -5.97 -19.00 9.44
N TRP A 101 -5.19 -18.32 8.62
CA TRP A 101 -3.73 -18.41 8.66
C TRP A 101 -3.13 -17.71 9.87
N LYS A 102 -1.93 -18.15 10.28
CA LYS A 102 -1.11 -17.43 11.26
C LYS A 102 -0.90 -15.99 10.78
N GLN A 103 -1.15 -15.03 11.66
CA GLN A 103 -1.14 -13.60 11.35
C GLN A 103 0.14 -13.14 10.64
N ALA A 104 1.32 -13.53 11.14
CA ALA A 104 2.59 -13.15 10.52
C ALA A 104 2.71 -13.64 9.06
N PHE A 105 2.28 -14.87 8.80
CA PHE A 105 2.30 -15.46 7.46
C PHE A 105 1.27 -14.79 6.54
N PHE A 106 0.08 -14.51 7.07
CA PHE A 106 -0.98 -13.79 6.37
C PHE A 106 -0.54 -12.37 5.95
N LEU A 107 0.06 -11.61 6.86
CA LEU A 107 0.60 -10.27 6.57
C LEU A 107 1.73 -10.32 5.54
N PHE A 108 2.65 -11.28 5.67
CA PHE A 108 3.73 -11.46 4.70
C PHE A 108 3.19 -11.73 3.29
N ILE A 109 2.20 -12.61 3.14
CA ILE A 109 1.60 -12.92 1.84
C ILE A 109 0.93 -11.70 1.24
N ILE A 110 0.16 -10.95 2.03
CA ILE A 110 -0.51 -9.74 1.56
C ILE A 110 0.50 -8.70 1.10
N GLY A 111 1.53 -8.42 1.90
CA GLY A 111 2.56 -7.45 1.55
C GLY A 111 3.31 -7.86 0.30
N PHE A 112 3.68 -9.14 0.20
CA PHE A 112 4.56 -9.64 -0.85
C PHE A 112 3.81 -9.74 -2.18
N PHE A 113 2.74 -10.55 -2.21
CA PHE A 113 1.96 -10.76 -3.41
C PHE A 113 1.15 -9.54 -3.79
N GLY A 114 0.64 -8.77 -2.81
CA GLY A 114 -0.06 -7.52 -3.09
C GLY A 114 0.83 -6.50 -3.79
N THR A 115 2.10 -6.40 -3.40
CA THR A 115 3.07 -5.51 -4.07
C THR A 115 3.42 -6.00 -5.47
N ILE A 116 3.59 -7.32 -5.66
CA ILE A 116 3.82 -7.88 -6.99
C ILE A 116 2.61 -7.61 -7.89
N ILE A 117 1.39 -7.87 -7.44
CA ILE A 117 0.16 -7.62 -8.20
C ILE A 117 0.06 -6.14 -8.58
N SER A 118 0.33 -5.22 -7.65
CA SER A 118 0.41 -3.78 -7.92
C SER A 118 1.43 -3.45 -9.01
N GLY A 119 2.65 -4.00 -8.93
CA GLY A 119 3.69 -3.82 -9.95
C GLY A 119 3.33 -4.37 -11.33
N LEU A 120 2.63 -5.51 -11.37
CA LEU A 120 2.09 -6.08 -12.61
C LEU A 120 1.05 -5.17 -13.25
N ILE A 121 0.10 -4.66 -12.45
CA ILE A 121 -0.93 -3.71 -12.91
C ILE A 121 -0.27 -2.43 -13.42
N PHE A 122 0.69 -1.88 -12.67
CA PHE A 122 1.46 -0.70 -13.09
C PHE A 122 2.11 -0.92 -14.45
N THR A 123 2.83 -2.04 -14.63
CA THR A 123 3.55 -2.33 -15.88
C THR A 123 2.61 -2.54 -17.05
N LEU A 124 1.50 -3.24 -16.82
CA LEU A 124 0.48 -3.45 -17.84
C LEU A 124 -0.12 -2.13 -18.31
N LEU A 125 -0.45 -1.23 -17.39
CA LEU A 125 -0.96 0.10 -17.72
C LEU A 125 0.12 0.97 -18.39
N ALA A 126 1.36 0.89 -17.91
CA ALA A 126 2.46 1.69 -18.44
C ALA A 126 2.86 1.32 -19.87
N THR A 127 2.87 0.02 -20.18
CA THR A 127 3.16 -0.47 -21.53
C THR A 127 2.02 -0.16 -22.50
N THR A 128 0.77 -0.32 -22.08
CA THR A 128 -0.39 -0.15 -22.97
C THR A 128 -0.79 1.31 -23.22
N LEU A 129 -0.69 2.17 -22.20
CA LEU A 129 -1.21 3.54 -22.28
C LEU A 129 -0.15 4.58 -22.61
N VAL A 130 1.10 4.34 -22.22
CA VAL A 130 2.19 5.33 -22.35
C VAL A 130 3.36 4.77 -23.17
N GLY A 131 3.31 3.49 -23.55
CA GLY A 131 4.34 2.87 -24.40
C GLY A 131 5.68 2.72 -23.69
N LEU A 132 5.68 2.60 -22.35
CA LEU A 132 6.92 2.47 -21.58
C LEU A 132 7.64 1.17 -21.97
N SER A 133 8.79 1.28 -22.64
CA SER A 133 9.49 0.14 -23.25
C SER A 133 10.50 -0.55 -22.31
N ASN A 134 10.35 -0.41 -20.99
CA ASN A 134 11.23 -1.08 -20.06
C ASN A 134 10.97 -2.59 -20.08
N THR A 135 12.03 -3.39 -20.13
CA THR A 135 11.92 -4.84 -20.09
C THR A 135 11.28 -5.27 -18.77
N PHE A 136 10.10 -5.91 -18.84
CA PHE A 136 9.36 -6.43 -17.69
C PHE A 136 10.26 -7.19 -16.69
N THR A 137 11.17 -8.02 -17.20
CA THR A 137 12.10 -8.81 -16.39
C THR A 137 13.02 -7.96 -15.51
N VAL A 138 13.43 -6.78 -15.99
CA VAL A 138 14.28 -5.84 -15.24
C VAL A 138 13.46 -5.22 -14.12
N LEU A 139 12.30 -4.64 -14.44
CA LEU A 139 11.39 -4.05 -13.44
C LEU A 139 10.98 -5.05 -12.35
N PHE A 140 10.69 -6.29 -12.75
CA PHE A 140 10.30 -7.33 -11.80
C PHE A 140 11.42 -7.65 -10.80
N LYS A 141 12.64 -7.89 -11.28
CA LYS A 141 13.78 -8.31 -10.43
C LYS A 141 14.32 -7.17 -9.58
N GLU A 142 14.37 -5.96 -10.12
CA GLU A 142 15.06 -4.83 -9.49
C GLU A 142 14.14 -3.94 -8.70
N VAL A 143 12.85 -3.90 -9.04
CA VAL A 143 11.87 -3.05 -8.36
C VAL A 143 10.88 -3.89 -7.60
N PHE A 144 10.18 -4.83 -8.25
CA PHE A 144 9.02 -5.47 -7.63
C PHE A 144 9.43 -6.41 -6.51
N LEU A 145 10.44 -7.25 -6.73
CA LEU A 145 10.87 -8.22 -5.73
C LEU A 145 11.48 -7.55 -4.47
N PRO A 146 12.39 -6.56 -4.58
CA PRO A 146 12.89 -5.84 -3.40
C PRO A 146 11.79 -5.05 -2.70
N THR A 147 10.94 -4.34 -3.46
CA THR A 147 9.84 -3.57 -2.88
C THR A 147 8.82 -4.47 -2.19
N ALA A 148 8.54 -5.65 -2.73
CA ALA A 148 7.64 -6.62 -2.11
C ALA A 148 8.16 -7.10 -0.74
N LEU A 149 9.45 -7.40 -0.63
CA LEU A 149 10.06 -7.77 0.65
C LEU A 149 9.99 -6.62 1.66
N MET A 150 10.31 -5.40 1.22
CA MET A 150 10.25 -4.21 2.06
C MET A 150 8.82 -3.91 2.54
N ASN A 151 7.83 -3.99 1.64
CA ASN A 151 6.43 -3.75 1.96
C ASN A 151 5.85 -4.84 2.86
N SER A 152 6.27 -6.10 2.73
CA SER A 152 5.90 -7.15 3.69
C SER A 152 6.41 -6.85 5.10
N GLY A 153 7.66 -6.43 5.22
CA GLY A 153 8.23 -6.02 6.51
C GLY A 153 7.51 -4.79 7.09
N ALA A 154 7.31 -3.76 6.26
CA ALA A 154 6.60 -2.54 6.66
C ALA A 154 5.16 -2.83 7.10
N LEU A 155 4.42 -3.63 6.34
CA LEU A 155 3.06 -4.05 6.67
C LEU A 155 3.03 -4.79 8.02
N TYR A 156 3.96 -5.71 8.24
CA TYR A 156 4.06 -6.45 9.50
C TYR A 156 4.29 -5.52 10.70
N VAL A 157 5.28 -4.63 10.61
CA VAL A 157 5.60 -3.67 11.68
C VAL A 157 4.46 -2.69 11.94
N LEU A 158 3.88 -2.12 10.87
CA LEU A 158 2.77 -1.16 11.00
C LEU A 158 1.53 -1.80 11.62
N PHE A 159 1.18 -3.01 11.18
CA PHE A 159 0.00 -3.70 11.69
C PHE A 159 0.13 -4.03 13.18
N ILE A 160 1.28 -4.57 13.61
CA ILE A 160 1.55 -4.85 15.03
C ILE A 160 1.55 -3.58 15.87
N SER A 161 2.11 -2.48 15.34
CA SER A 161 2.14 -1.20 16.05
C SER A 161 0.73 -0.68 16.34
N ILE A 162 -0.20 -0.87 15.40
CA ILE A 162 -1.61 -0.48 15.58
C ILE A 162 -2.30 -1.38 16.60
N GLU A 163 -2.13 -2.70 16.50
CA GLU A 163 -2.70 -3.63 17.50
C GLU A 163 -2.19 -3.33 18.91
N TYR A 164 -0.89 -3.04 19.05
CA TYR A 164 -0.30 -2.66 20.32
C TYR A 164 -0.89 -1.35 20.86
N ALA A 165 -1.03 -0.32 20.01
CA ALA A 165 -1.64 0.94 20.41
C ALA A 165 -3.09 0.74 20.88
N GLU A 166 -3.89 -0.04 20.16
CA GLU A 166 -5.27 -0.37 20.55
C GLU A 166 -5.32 -1.09 21.91
N SER A 167 -4.39 -2.03 22.16
CA SER A 167 -4.31 -2.74 23.45
C SER A 167 -4.02 -1.80 24.64
N LEU A 168 -3.18 -0.78 24.44
CA LEU A 168 -2.85 0.21 25.47
C LEU A 168 -4.03 1.13 25.77
N PHE A 169 -4.76 1.58 24.75
CA PHE A 169 -5.96 2.39 24.95
C PHE A 169 -7.05 1.62 25.70
N ASN A 170 -7.29 0.36 25.32
CA ASN A 170 -8.30 -0.48 25.96
C ASN A 170 -7.95 -0.82 27.41
N SER A 171 -6.67 -1.03 27.73
CA SER A 171 -6.23 -1.28 29.11
C SER A 171 -6.39 -0.07 30.02
N LYS A 172 -6.09 1.15 29.54
CA LYS A 172 -6.30 2.38 30.34
C LYS A 172 -7.78 2.67 30.59
N CYS A 173 -8.63 2.51 29.58
CA CYS A 173 -10.05 2.80 29.71
C CYS A 173 -10.78 1.85 30.68
N ASN A 174 -10.19 0.69 31.00
CA ASN A 174 -10.74 -0.30 31.93
C ASN A 174 -10.26 -0.11 33.38
N ILE A 175 -9.38 0.86 33.65
CA ILE A 175 -8.90 1.20 35.00
C ILE A 175 -9.74 2.34 35.61
N ASP A 176 -10.54 3.03 34.79
CA ASP A 176 -11.36 4.19 35.18
C ASP A 176 -12.85 3.83 35.44
N GLY A 177 -13.22 2.55 35.52
CA GLY A 177 -14.58 2.05 35.77
C GLY A 177 -14.66 1.14 36.98
#